data_AF-A0A933LFL7-F1
#
_entry.id   AF-A0A933LFL7-F1
#
_cell.length_a   1.000
_cell.length_b   1.000
_cell.length_c   1.000
_cell.angle_alpha   90.00
_cell.angle_beta   90.00
_cell.angle_gamma   90.00
#
_symmetry.space_group_name_H-M   'P 1'
#
loop_
_entity.id
_entity.type
_entity.pdbx_description
1 polymer ?
#
loop_
_entity_poly.entity_id
_entity_poly.type
_entity_poly.pdbx_seq_one_letter_code
_entity_poly.pdbx_strand_id
1 'polypeptide(L)'
;RFHYTNIPDPRTATMTGTSRDGTFLIEHGRIVGALANVRFTMSALDLFAGIELLGPQRLARDWWTSNGMGSVVCLCPPMTVARATITGSSPT
;
A
#
# COMPACT_ATOMS: atom_id res chain seq x y z
N ARG A 1 3.99 4.89 -0.97
CA ARG A 1 3.29 4.06 -1.99
C ARG A 1 3.72 2.59 -1.91
N PHE A 2 2.93 1.65 -2.43
CA PHE A 2 3.37 0.28 -2.69
C PHE A 2 4.30 0.22 -3.90
N HIS A 3 5.31 -0.63 -3.84
CA HIS A 3 6.39 -0.69 -4.82
C HIS A 3 6.89 -2.12 -5.00
N TYR A 4 7.26 -2.48 -6.24
CA TYR A 4 7.64 -3.85 -6.62
C TYR A 4 6.63 -4.88 -6.12
N THR A 5 5.34 -4.61 -6.37
CA THR A 5 4.26 -5.48 -5.93
C THR A 5 4.13 -6.69 -6.84
N ASN A 6 4.03 -7.88 -6.25
CA ASN A 6 3.76 -9.13 -6.96
C ASN A 6 2.57 -9.85 -6.30
N ILE A 7 1.92 -10.74 -7.04
CA ILE A 7 0.82 -11.57 -6.57
C ILE A 7 1.22 -13.05 -6.72
N PRO A 8 2.05 -13.60 -5.81
CA PRO A 8 2.53 -14.98 -5.90
C PRO A 8 1.41 -16.03 -5.82
N ASP A 9 0.31 -15.72 -5.11
CA ASP A 9 -0.87 -16.58 -5.08
C ASP A 9 -2.13 -15.75 -5.41
N PRO A 10 -2.60 -15.80 -6.67
CA PRO A 10 -3.80 -15.10 -7.11
C PRO A 10 -5.08 -15.61 -6.47
N ARG A 11 -5.14 -16.88 -6.05
CA ARG A 11 -6.37 -17.48 -5.50
C ARG A 11 -6.75 -16.86 -4.16
N THR A 12 -5.74 -16.57 -3.34
CA THR A 12 -5.90 -15.87 -2.06
C THR A 12 -5.70 -14.36 -2.17
N ALA A 13 -5.41 -13.88 -3.39
CA ALA A 13 -4.94 -12.52 -3.66
C ALA A 13 -3.78 -12.11 -2.73
N THR A 14 -2.86 -13.04 -2.46
CA THR A 14 -1.68 -12.75 -1.66
C THR A 14 -0.78 -11.81 -2.43
N MET A 15 -0.55 -10.62 -1.88
CA MET A 15 0.30 -9.59 -2.43
C MET A 15 1.57 -9.45 -1.59
N THR A 16 2.72 -9.36 -2.27
CA THR A 16 4.02 -9.09 -1.67
C THR A 16 4.62 -7.83 -2.26
N GLY A 17 5.45 -7.12 -1.50
CA GLY A 17 6.15 -5.94 -2.02
C GLY A 17 6.88 -5.15 -0.94
N THR A 18 7.28 -3.93 -1.31
CA THR A 18 7.86 -2.95 -0.39
C THR A 18 7.10 -1.64 -0.44
N SER A 19 7.15 -0.87 0.63
CA SER A 19 6.84 0.55 0.58
C SER A 19 7.99 1.34 -0.07
N ARG A 20 7.65 2.50 -0.66
CA ARG A 20 8.58 3.49 -1.22
C ARG A 20 7.96 4.89 -1.13
N ASP A 21 8.80 5.92 -1.15
CA ASP A 21 8.42 7.35 -1.18
C ASP A 21 7.64 7.80 0.06
N GLY A 22 8.17 7.50 1.25
CA GLY A 22 7.64 7.99 2.52
C GLY A 22 6.65 7.03 3.17
N THR A 23 7.17 6.21 4.08
CA THR A 23 6.38 5.50 5.08
C THR A 23 6.47 6.28 6.37
N PHE A 24 5.34 6.55 7.02
CA PHE A 24 5.28 7.43 8.19
C PHE A 24 4.60 6.73 9.36
N LEU A 25 5.11 6.96 10.56
CA LEU A 25 4.47 6.53 11.79
C LEU A 25 3.41 7.57 12.19
N ILE A 26 2.21 7.08 12.47
CA ILE A 26 1.09 7.90 12.94
C ILE A 26 0.74 7.46 14.36
N GLU A 27 0.76 8.41 15.29
CA GLU A 27 0.33 8.20 16.68
C GLU A 27 -0.66 9.31 17.06
N HIS A 28 -1.76 8.95 17.72
CA HIS A 28 -2.80 9.90 18.14
C HIS A 28 -3.28 10.83 17.00
N GLY A 29 -3.40 10.29 15.78
CA GLY A 29 -3.83 11.04 14.60
C GLY A 29 -2.80 12.01 14.03
N ARG A 30 -1.54 11.99 14.50
CA ARG A 30 -0.46 12.85 14.01
C ARG A 30 0.70 12.03 13.47
N ILE A 31 1.33 12.51 12.41
CA ILE A 31 2.60 11.95 11.92
C ILE A 31 3.69 12.31 12.92
N VAL A 32 4.36 11.31 13.48
CA VAL A 32 5.40 11.49 14.51
C VAL A 32 6.80 11.18 14.00
N GLY A 33 6.93 10.52 12.85
CA GLY A 33 8.24 10.23 12.27
C GLY A 33 8.18 9.56 10.90
N ALA A 34 9.29 9.62 10.18
CA ALA A 34 9.52 8.83 8.98
C ALA A 34 10.06 7.45 9.37
N LEU A 35 9.60 6.42 8.67
CA LEU A 35 10.07 5.04 8.82
C LEU A 35 10.90 4.64 7.59
N ALA A 36 11.79 3.68 7.79
CA ALA A 36 12.43 2.98 6.68
C ALA A 36 11.38 2.27 5.80
N ASN A 37 11.76 1.91 4.58
CA ASN A 37 10.90 1.13 3.71
C ASN A 37 10.60 -0.23 4.36
N VAL A 38 9.33 -0.53 4.54
CA VAL A 38 8.85 -1.82 5.06
C VAL A 38 8.48 -2.78 3.93
N ARG A 39 8.72 -4.07 4.15
CA ARG A 39 8.22 -5.18 3.33
C ARG A 39 6.91 -5.70 3.87
N PHE A 40 6.05 -6.13 2.97
CA PHE A 40 4.76 -6.71 3.33
C PHE A 40 4.50 -7.99 2.52
N THR A 41 3.77 -8.91 3.15
CA THR A 41 3.19 -10.10 2.55
C THR A 41 1.83 -10.31 3.20
N MET A 42 0.75 -10.10 2.46
CA MET A 42 -0.62 -10.18 2.99
C MET A 42 -1.64 -10.41 1.87
N SER A 43 -2.81 -10.94 2.21
CA SER A 43 -3.93 -10.99 1.28
C SER A 43 -4.52 -9.60 1.07
N ALA A 44 -4.75 -9.21 -0.18
CA ALA A 44 -5.50 -8.00 -0.50
C ALA A 44 -6.98 -8.13 -0.06
N LEU A 45 -7.53 -9.35 -0.03
CA LEU A 45 -8.89 -9.59 0.44
C LEU A 45 -9.01 -9.30 1.94
N ASP A 46 -8.08 -9.82 2.74
CA ASP A 46 -8.06 -9.58 4.19
C ASP A 46 -7.82 -8.10 4.51
N LEU A 47 -6.92 -7.45 3.75
CA LEU A 47 -6.67 -6.01 3.88
C LEU A 47 -7.94 -5.19 3.64
N PHE A 48 -8.68 -5.49 2.58
CA PHE A 48 -9.90 -4.78 2.23
C PHE A 48 -11.09 -5.14 3.13
N ALA A 49 -11.14 -6.36 3.65
CA ALA A 49 -12.13 -6.75 4.65
C ALA A 49 -12.01 -5.93 5.95
N GLY A 50 -10.82 -5.42 6.25
CA GLY A 50 -10.54 -4.57 7.41
C GLY A 50 -10.64 -3.07 7.17
N ILE A 51 -11.25 -2.58 6.08
CA ILE A 51 -11.40 -1.14 5.84
C ILE A 51 -12.31 -0.52 6.91
N GLU A 52 -11.80 0.48 7.62
CA GLU A 52 -12.54 1.21 8.67
C GLU A 52 -13.05 2.56 8.17
N LEU A 53 -12.25 3.25 7.35
CA LEU A 53 -12.55 4.59 6.85
C LEU A 53 -12.15 4.72 5.38
N LEU A 54 -12.96 5.45 4.62
CA LEU A 54 -12.70 5.83 3.24
C LEU A 54 -12.78 7.34 3.11
N GLY A 55 -11.79 7.93 2.43
CA GLY A 55 -11.82 9.32 2.01
C GLY A 55 -12.43 9.51 0.62
N PRO A 56 -12.41 10.75 0.10
CA PRO A 56 -12.85 11.03 -1.26
C PRO A 56 -11.93 10.35 -2.28
N GLN A 57 -12.53 9.77 -3.32
CA GLN A 57 -11.81 9.12 -4.41
C GLN A 57 -10.82 10.06 -5.09
N ARG A 58 -9.66 9.53 -5.47
CA ARG A 58 -8.64 10.25 -6.23
C ARG A 58 -8.16 9.40 -7.40
N LEU A 59 -7.69 10.07 -8.44
CA LEU A 59 -7.05 9.38 -9.56
C LEU A 59 -5.72 8.77 -9.10
N ALA A 60 -5.63 7.45 -9.08
CA ALA A 60 -4.40 6.72 -8.85
C ALA A 60 -3.79 6.32 -10.20
N ARG A 61 -2.52 6.67 -10.36
CA ARG A 61 -1.68 6.28 -11.49
C ARG A 61 -0.48 5.55 -10.94
N ASP A 62 -0.16 4.40 -11.51
CA ASP A 62 1.09 3.73 -11.19
C ASP A 62 2.26 4.42 -11.91
N TRP A 63 3.48 3.94 -11.65
CA TRP A 63 4.67 4.51 -12.26
C TRP A 63 4.69 4.32 -13.78
N TRP A 64 4.24 3.17 -14.28
CA TRP A 64 4.22 2.88 -15.71
C TRP A 64 3.26 3.82 -16.45
N THR A 65 2.06 4.01 -15.92
CA THR A 65 1.07 4.93 -16.49
C THR A 65 1.55 6.38 -16.45
N SER A 66 2.24 6.78 -15.38
CA SER A 66 2.79 8.14 -15.26
C SER A 66 3.93 8.43 -16.25
N ASN A 67 4.60 7.39 -16.76
CA ASN A 67 5.70 7.50 -17.72
C ASN A 67 5.30 7.07 -19.15
N GLY A 68 4.00 7.00 -19.45
CA GLY A 68 3.49 6.68 -20.79
C GLY A 68 3.66 5.21 -21.20
N MET A 69 3.97 4.31 -20.26
CA MET A 69 4.23 2.89 -20.48
C MET A 69 3.06 1.98 -20.06
N GLY A 70 1.94 2.56 -19.62
CA GLY A 70 0.78 1.82 -19.14
C GLY A 70 -0.51 2.61 -19.23
N SER A 71 -1.64 1.91 -19.17
CA SER A 71 -2.99 2.47 -19.23
C SER A 71 -3.81 2.19 -17.96
N VAL A 72 -3.17 1.69 -16.90
CA VAL A 72 -3.88 1.34 -15.66
C VAL A 72 -4.12 2.61 -14.86
N VAL A 73 -5.36 3.10 -14.96
CA VAL A 73 -5.86 4.26 -14.22
C VAL A 73 -7.05 3.78 -13.40
N CYS A 74 -7.03 4.01 -12.09
CA CYS A 74 -8.17 3.71 -11.22
C CYS A 74 -8.50 4.91 -10.32
N LEU A 75 -9.77 5.02 -9.95
CA LEU A 75 -10.19 5.91 -8.88
C LEU A 75 -10.06 5.13 -7.57
N CYS A 76 -9.18 5.60 -6.70
CA CYS A 76 -8.88 4.95 -5.43
C CYS A 76 -8.99 5.98 -4.30
N PRO A 77 -9.86 5.77 -3.29
CA PRO A 77 -9.87 6.60 -2.10
C PRO A 77 -8.65 6.29 -1.21
N PRO A 78 -8.15 7.26 -0.44
CA PRO A 78 -7.34 6.92 0.72
C PRO A 78 -8.20 6.12 1.70
N MET A 79 -7.61 5.12 2.35
CA MET A 79 -8.32 4.23 3.25
C MET A 79 -7.51 3.95 4.52
N THR A 80 -8.20 3.83 5.64
CA THR A 80 -7.65 3.26 6.87
C THR A 80 -8.10 1.82 6.97
N VAL A 81 -7.16 0.94 7.29
CA VAL A 81 -7.42 -0.49 7.47
C VAL A 81 -7.05 -0.89 8.88
N ALA A 82 -7.86 -1.75 9.49
CA ALA A 82 -7.66 -2.25 10.85
C ALA A 82 -6.31 -2.96 11.01
N ARG A 83 -5.80 -3.59 9.94
CA ARG A 83 -4.53 -4.31 9.98
C ARG A 83 -3.87 -4.40 8.60
N ALA A 84 -2.55 -4.31 8.61
CA ALA A 84 -1.66 -4.72 7.53
C ALA A 84 -0.50 -5.55 8.09
N THR A 85 -0.02 -6.55 7.35
CA THR A 85 1.07 -7.42 7.82
C THR A 85 2.41 -6.98 7.26
N ILE A 86 3.25 -6.44 8.13
CA ILE A 86 4.63 -6.06 7.83
C ILE A 86 5.55 -7.24 8.17
N THR A 87 6.34 -7.67 7.21
CA THR A 87 7.21 -8.86 7.31
C THR A 87 8.69 -8.52 7.43
N GLY A 88 9.05 -7.24 7.27
CA GLY A 88 10.41 -6.76 7.51
C GLY A 88 10.58 -5.29 7.17
N SER A 89 11.79 -4.79 7.33
CA SER A 89 12.19 -3.44 6.94
C SER A 89 13.53 -3.47 6.21
N SER A 90 13.75 -2.48 5.34
CA SER A 90 15.08 -2.17 4.84
C SER A 90 15.98 -1.78 6.02
N PRO A 91 17.27 -2.17 6.00
CA PRO A 91 18.24 -1.65 6.97
C PRO A 91 18.23 -0.12 6.94
N THR A 92 18.20 0.49 8.12
CA THR A 92 18.32 1.94 8.32
C THR A 92 19.72 2.43 8.00
#